data_AF-A0A7Y1Y4N0-F1
#
_entry.id   AF-A0A7Y1Y4N0-F1
#
_cell.length_a   1.000
_cell.length_b   1.000
_cell.length_c   1.000
_cell.angle_alpha   90.00
_cell.angle_beta   90.00
_cell.angle_gamma   90.00
#
_symmetry.space_group_name_H-M   'P 1'
#
loop_
_entity.id
_entity.type
_entity.pdbx_description
1 polymer ?
#
loop_
_entity_poly.entity_id
_entity_poly.type
_entity_poly.pdbx_seq_one_letter_code
_entity_poly.pdbx_strand_id
1 'polypeptide(L)'
;MSDLTGSLASFDLRQVLGFLAETAATGELAVNADHASGRVLFQDGSVGYATTAIGGDTVQELDALVERYGAGGFDASALNQEPVTLEEVLREQLTEVLHSLDDLESGSFSFTSSPDASGREAIDVFEVDELLHDVDVRTEEWRKIREVVPANDTVYQLVPSLPGHTADVRLSAPLWALVAALGAGGSVTALADSLDVYEFHAAVKVADLVEEGLLQPAGDWANSELNADAAWDEAADDSAADRLRELVDDWEAVDEPTDQWQADLEALAEPEVPRVEPTTEPVTFSKQDLSREERDEMIRNMGRGIFPS
;
A
#
# COMPACT_ATOMS: atom_id res chain seq x y z
N MET A 1 32.28 19.20 -18.87
CA MET A 1 32.07 18.04 -17.98
C MET A 1 32.38 18.53 -16.59
N SER A 2 31.35 19.00 -15.91
CA SER A 2 31.45 19.30 -14.49
C SER A 2 30.81 18.12 -13.79
N ASP A 3 31.65 17.16 -13.41
CA ASP A 3 31.21 16.02 -12.62
C ASP A 3 31.31 16.46 -11.15
N LEU A 4 30.18 16.52 -10.46
CA LEU A 4 30.13 16.89 -9.04
C LEU A 4 30.09 15.60 -8.24
N THR A 5 31.02 15.41 -7.31
CA THR A 5 31.03 14.23 -6.42
C THR A 5 31.28 14.67 -4.99
N GLY A 6 30.70 13.94 -4.03
CA GLY A 6 30.81 14.28 -2.63
C GLY A 6 30.22 13.23 -1.70
N SER A 7 30.07 13.60 -0.43
CA SER A 7 29.47 12.77 0.61
C SER A 7 28.30 13.46 1.27
N LEU A 8 27.24 12.70 1.54
CA LEU A 8 26.04 13.17 2.24
C LEU A 8 26.34 13.64 3.67
N ALA A 9 27.42 13.16 4.28
CA ALA A 9 27.86 13.62 5.59
C ALA A 9 28.43 15.05 5.57
N SER A 10 28.83 15.57 4.41
CA SER A 10 29.36 16.94 4.25
C SER A 10 28.35 17.89 3.63
N PHE A 11 27.53 17.40 2.72
CA PHE A 11 26.46 18.13 2.06
C PHE A 11 25.22 17.26 2.08
N ASP A 12 24.19 17.67 2.80
CA ASP A 12 22.93 16.92 2.83
C ASP A 12 22.27 16.88 1.45
N LEU A 13 21.34 15.94 1.25
CA LEU A 13 20.70 15.74 -0.04
C LEU A 13 20.01 17.03 -0.54
N ARG A 14 19.30 17.73 0.36
CA ARG A 14 18.55 18.95 0.03
C ARG A 14 19.47 20.06 -0.49
N GLN A 15 20.64 20.23 0.12
CA GLN A 15 21.67 21.17 -0.35
C GLN A 15 22.16 20.82 -1.75
N VAL A 16 22.37 19.53 -2.04
CA VAL A 16 22.80 19.08 -3.36
C VAL A 16 21.71 19.32 -4.40
N LEU A 17 20.46 18.96 -4.11
CA LEU A 17 19.31 19.19 -5.00
C LEU A 17 19.12 20.69 -5.29
N GLY A 18 19.17 21.53 -4.25
CA GLY A 18 19.05 22.99 -4.39
C GLY A 18 20.18 23.59 -5.23
N PHE A 19 21.43 23.13 -5.05
CA PHE A 19 22.55 23.57 -5.87
C PHE A 19 22.37 23.21 -7.35
N LEU A 20 21.89 22.00 -7.65
CA LEU A 20 21.62 21.56 -9.02
C LEU A 20 20.47 22.37 -9.65
N ALA A 21 19.46 22.73 -8.87
CA ALA A 21 18.39 23.63 -9.30
C ALA A 21 18.91 25.04 -9.63
N GLU A 22 19.64 25.66 -8.71
CA GLU A 22 20.19 27.02 -8.89
C GLU A 22 21.14 27.14 -10.08
N THR A 23 21.86 26.06 -10.39
CA THR A 23 22.80 26.01 -11.52
C THR A 23 22.15 25.61 -12.84
N ALA A 24 20.82 25.43 -12.87
CA ALA A 24 20.06 24.96 -14.03
C ALA A 24 20.67 23.67 -14.61
N ALA A 25 21.05 22.74 -13.72
CA ALA A 25 21.77 21.55 -14.11
C ALA A 25 20.88 20.60 -14.93
N THR A 26 21.49 19.97 -15.94
CA THR A 26 20.87 18.90 -16.73
C THR A 26 21.77 17.67 -16.74
N GLY A 27 21.23 16.54 -16.31
CA GLY A 27 21.99 15.32 -16.08
C GLY A 27 21.37 14.44 -15.00
N GLU A 28 22.16 13.52 -14.47
CA GLU A 28 21.70 12.55 -13.47
C GLU A 28 22.49 12.68 -12.18
N LEU A 29 21.79 12.78 -11.05
CA LEU A 29 22.33 12.64 -9.71
C LEU A 29 22.16 11.20 -9.24
N ALA A 30 23.27 10.51 -8.96
CA ALA A 30 23.26 9.21 -8.30
C ALA A 30 23.63 9.37 -6.83
N VAL A 31 22.88 8.71 -5.95
CA VAL A 31 23.07 8.67 -4.50
C VAL A 31 23.24 7.21 -4.07
N ASN A 32 24.27 6.92 -3.29
CA ASN A 32 24.58 5.57 -2.83
C ASN A 32 24.89 5.56 -1.32
N ALA A 33 24.17 4.71 -0.59
CA ALA A 33 24.40 4.41 0.82
C ALA A 33 24.30 2.89 1.06
N ASP A 34 24.64 2.44 2.28
CA ASP A 34 24.69 1.01 2.60
C ASP A 34 23.31 0.32 2.54
N HIS A 35 22.23 1.07 2.79
CA HIS A 35 20.87 0.54 2.92
C HIS A 35 19.86 1.15 1.94
N ALA A 36 20.26 2.14 1.14
CA ALA A 36 19.46 2.66 0.05
C ALA A 36 20.35 3.28 -1.03
N SER A 37 19.83 3.33 -2.25
CA SER A 37 20.44 4.03 -3.37
C SER A 37 19.35 4.58 -4.26
N GLY A 38 19.64 5.65 -4.98
CA GLY A 38 18.71 6.20 -5.93
C GLY A 38 19.36 7.08 -6.98
N ARG A 39 18.60 7.35 -8.03
CA ARG A 39 18.97 8.24 -9.13
C ARG A 39 17.88 9.28 -9.33
N VAL A 40 18.28 10.51 -9.63
CA VAL A 40 17.40 11.64 -9.88
C VAL A 40 17.81 12.29 -11.20
N LEU A 41 16.88 12.35 -12.14
CA LEU A 41 17.08 12.95 -13.45
C LEU A 41 16.70 14.43 -13.40
N PHE A 42 17.69 15.28 -13.67
CA PHE A 42 17.56 16.72 -13.72
C PHE A 42 17.50 17.24 -15.15
N GLN A 43 16.65 18.23 -15.38
CA GLN A 43 16.51 18.98 -16.63
C GLN A 43 16.29 20.46 -16.32
N ASP A 44 17.25 21.29 -16.72
CA ASP A 44 17.23 22.75 -16.53
C ASP A 44 16.98 23.16 -15.06
N GLY A 45 17.55 22.40 -14.12
CA GLY A 45 17.39 22.61 -12.68
C GLY A 45 16.12 22.01 -12.07
N SER A 46 15.17 21.54 -12.87
CA SER A 46 13.99 20.82 -12.40
C SER A 46 14.18 19.30 -12.44
N VAL A 47 13.31 18.55 -11.75
CA VAL A 47 13.38 17.09 -11.68
C VAL A 47 12.28 16.46 -12.54
N GLY A 48 12.66 15.58 -13.45
CA GLY A 48 11.71 14.88 -14.33
C GLY A 48 11.41 13.44 -13.91
N TYR A 49 12.33 12.80 -13.17
CA TYR A 49 12.19 11.41 -12.75
C TYR A 49 13.15 11.06 -11.62
N ALA A 50 12.78 10.10 -10.79
CA ALA A 50 13.68 9.51 -9.79
C ALA A 50 13.34 8.04 -9.57
N THR A 51 14.32 7.24 -9.19
CA THR A 51 14.16 5.80 -8.96
C THR A 51 15.13 5.29 -7.91
N THR A 52 14.70 4.31 -7.10
CA THR A 52 15.58 3.53 -6.21
C THR A 52 16.06 2.23 -6.86
N ALA A 53 15.58 1.91 -8.07
CA ALA A 53 15.96 0.69 -8.77
C ALA A 53 17.48 0.65 -9.00
N ILE A 54 18.09 -0.50 -8.70
CA ILE A 54 19.54 -0.69 -8.87
C ILE A 54 19.82 -1.08 -10.33
N GLY A 55 20.67 -0.28 -10.98
CA GLY A 55 20.96 -0.43 -12.41
C GLY A 55 19.80 0.06 -13.28
N GLY A 56 20.00 0.04 -14.60
CA GLY A 56 19.04 0.58 -15.57
C GLY A 56 19.42 1.98 -16.06
N ASP A 57 18.83 2.35 -17.19
CA ASP A 57 18.92 3.69 -17.77
C ASP A 57 17.66 4.46 -17.35
N THR A 58 17.85 5.49 -16.53
CA THR A 58 16.77 6.31 -15.96
C THR A 58 15.89 6.93 -17.04
N VAL A 59 16.45 7.27 -18.20
CA VAL A 59 15.68 7.79 -19.34
C VAL A 59 14.82 6.69 -19.96
N GLN A 60 15.35 5.46 -20.04
CA GLN A 60 14.61 4.32 -20.57
C GLN A 60 13.47 3.88 -19.65
N GLU A 61 13.68 3.96 -18.33
CA GLU A 61 12.63 3.71 -17.32
C GLU A 61 11.52 4.77 -17.40
N LEU A 62 11.90 6.04 -17.51
CA LEU A 62 10.96 7.14 -17.76
C LEU A 62 10.20 6.94 -19.07
N ASP A 63 10.89 6.56 -20.16
CA ASP A 63 10.25 6.27 -21.44
C ASP A 63 9.20 5.17 -21.33
N ALA A 64 9.50 4.08 -20.61
CA ALA A 64 8.55 3.00 -20.37
C ALA A 64 7.34 3.47 -19.53
N LEU A 65 7.55 4.40 -18.59
CA LEU A 65 6.47 5.00 -17.81
C LEU A 65 5.59 5.91 -18.68
N VAL A 66 6.21 6.76 -19.51
CA VAL A 66 5.47 7.60 -20.46
C VAL A 66 4.74 6.76 -21.49
N GLU A 67 5.30 5.67 -22.00
CA GLU A 67 4.57 4.76 -22.90
C GLU A 67 3.38 4.10 -22.21
N ARG A 68 3.49 3.82 -20.90
CA ARG A 68 2.41 3.23 -20.11
C ARG A 68 1.24 4.21 -19.91
N TYR A 69 1.53 5.49 -19.68
CA TYR A 69 0.51 6.48 -19.32
C TYR A 69 0.26 7.55 -20.39
N GLY A 70 1.03 7.58 -21.47
CA GLY A 70 0.99 8.57 -22.55
C GLY A 70 0.21 8.12 -23.78
N ALA A 71 -0.62 9.03 -24.31
CA ALA A 71 -1.32 8.94 -25.61
C ALA A 71 -2.28 7.76 -25.84
N GLY A 72 -2.90 7.25 -24.80
CA GLY A 72 -3.98 6.25 -24.90
C GLY A 72 -4.48 5.80 -23.55
N GLY A 73 -4.63 6.77 -22.63
CA GLY A 73 -4.95 6.56 -21.22
C GLY A 73 -5.84 5.35 -21.03
N PHE A 74 -5.42 4.47 -20.13
CA PHE A 74 -6.18 3.33 -19.65
C PHE A 74 -7.68 3.64 -19.68
N ASP A 75 -8.49 2.80 -20.31
CA ASP A 75 -9.93 3.02 -20.48
C ASP A 75 -10.64 2.91 -19.12
N ALA A 76 -10.50 3.95 -18.30
CA ALA A 76 -11.09 4.09 -16.98
C ALA A 76 -12.63 4.13 -17.04
N SER A 77 -13.21 4.23 -18.25
CA SER A 77 -14.66 4.17 -18.45
C SER A 77 -15.25 2.79 -18.11
N ALA A 78 -14.45 1.72 -18.13
CA ALA A 78 -14.87 0.39 -17.73
C ALA A 78 -15.04 0.24 -16.20
N LEU A 79 -14.36 1.07 -15.40
CA LEU A 79 -14.35 0.99 -13.93
C LEU A 79 -15.11 2.12 -13.24
N ASN A 80 -15.70 3.07 -13.99
CA ASN A 80 -16.42 4.22 -13.44
C ASN A 80 -15.51 5.11 -12.55
N GLN A 81 -14.24 5.28 -12.93
CA GLN A 81 -13.22 6.01 -12.17
C GLN A 81 -12.63 7.17 -12.98
N GLU A 82 -12.17 8.23 -12.31
CA GLU A 82 -11.42 9.31 -12.97
C GLU A 82 -10.04 8.79 -13.43
N PRO A 83 -9.59 9.12 -14.65
CA PRO A 83 -8.30 8.66 -15.16
C PRO A 83 -7.15 9.30 -14.38
N VAL A 84 -6.23 8.48 -13.88
CA VAL A 84 -4.97 8.96 -13.28
C VAL A 84 -4.04 9.46 -14.39
N THR A 85 -3.47 10.63 -14.18
CA THR A 85 -2.55 11.27 -15.12
C THR A 85 -1.11 10.82 -14.88
N LEU A 86 -0.28 10.90 -15.92
CA LEU A 86 1.17 10.65 -15.81
C LEU A 86 1.82 11.61 -14.80
N GLU A 87 1.37 12.87 -14.76
CA GLU A 87 1.86 13.89 -13.82
C GLU A 87 1.66 13.46 -12.36
N GLU A 88 0.46 12.96 -12.01
CA GLU A 88 0.17 12.46 -10.66
C GLU A 88 1.05 11.26 -10.29
N VAL A 89 1.24 10.32 -11.21
CA VAL A 89 2.11 9.14 -10.99
C VAL A 89 3.57 9.56 -10.80
N LEU A 90 4.06 10.48 -11.64
CA LEU A 90 5.42 11.00 -11.55
C LEU A 90 5.64 11.74 -10.23
N ARG A 91 4.72 12.62 -9.84
CA ARG A 91 4.84 13.38 -8.59
C ARG A 91 4.89 12.47 -7.38
N GLU A 92 4.04 11.45 -7.34
CA GLU A 92 4.03 10.47 -6.23
C GLU A 92 5.35 9.69 -6.18
N GLN A 93 5.79 9.15 -7.32
CA GLN A 93 7.05 8.42 -7.42
C GLN A 93 8.25 9.30 -7.00
N LEU A 94 8.29 10.55 -7.46
CA LEU A 94 9.34 11.50 -7.10
C LEU A 94 9.37 11.76 -5.60
N THR A 95 8.20 12.02 -5.01
CA THR A 95 8.06 12.28 -3.57
C THR A 95 8.54 11.09 -2.75
N GLU A 96 8.13 9.87 -3.10
CA GLU A 96 8.54 8.64 -2.41
C GLU A 96 10.04 8.39 -2.50
N VAL A 97 10.62 8.50 -3.70
CA VAL A 97 12.05 8.29 -3.88
C VAL A 97 12.85 9.36 -3.15
N LEU A 98 12.46 10.63 -3.25
CA LEU A 98 13.16 11.72 -2.58
C LEU A 98 13.04 11.62 -1.06
N HIS A 99 11.88 11.26 -0.52
CA HIS A 99 11.72 10.99 0.91
C HIS A 99 12.65 9.86 1.38
N SER A 100 12.67 8.74 0.65
CA SER A 100 13.56 7.62 0.97
C SER A 100 15.05 8.00 0.95
N LEU A 101 15.44 8.94 0.08
CA LEU A 101 16.82 9.43 0.00
C LEU A 101 17.13 10.52 1.05
N ASP A 102 16.14 11.31 1.47
CA ASP A 102 16.29 12.38 2.47
C ASP A 102 16.58 11.82 3.87
N ASP A 103 16.10 10.62 4.16
CA ASP A 103 16.37 9.87 5.39
C ASP A 103 17.85 9.40 5.50
N LEU A 104 18.68 9.59 4.46
CA LEU A 104 20.08 9.15 4.45
C LEU A 104 21.02 10.13 5.17
N GLU A 105 21.44 9.77 6.37
CA GLU A 105 22.45 10.52 7.14
C GLU A 105 23.88 10.42 6.57
N SER A 106 24.16 9.39 5.77
CA SER A 106 25.49 9.14 5.20
C SER A 106 25.42 8.41 3.87
N GLY A 107 26.48 8.57 3.07
CA GLY A 107 26.57 8.03 1.72
C GLY A 107 27.45 8.89 0.82
N SER A 108 27.49 8.52 -0.45
CA SER A 108 28.13 9.29 -1.50
C SER A 108 27.12 9.74 -2.55
N PHE A 109 27.41 10.85 -3.20
CA PHE A 109 26.65 11.29 -4.36
C PHE A 109 27.60 11.63 -5.51
N SER A 110 27.09 11.46 -6.73
CA SER A 110 27.77 11.85 -7.96
C SER A 110 26.77 12.35 -8.98
N PHE A 111 26.99 13.54 -9.50
CA PHE A 111 26.23 14.10 -10.60
C PHE A 111 27.03 14.00 -11.90
N THR A 112 26.38 13.49 -12.94
CA THR A 112 26.94 13.43 -14.29
C THR A 112 26.09 14.30 -15.21
N SER A 113 26.68 15.38 -15.72
CA SER A 113 25.99 16.26 -16.67
C SER A 113 25.80 15.53 -18.00
N SER A 114 24.57 15.47 -18.49
CA SER A 114 24.21 14.85 -19.75
C SER A 114 23.25 15.75 -20.52
N PRO A 115 23.68 16.39 -21.62
CA PRO A 115 22.78 17.20 -22.45
C PRO A 115 21.71 16.35 -23.15
N ASP A 116 21.93 15.03 -23.29
CA ASP A 116 20.96 14.11 -23.88
C ASP A 116 19.85 13.72 -22.88
N ALA A 117 20.03 14.02 -21.58
CA ALA A 117 18.95 13.90 -20.59
C ALA A 117 17.77 14.85 -20.90
N SER A 118 18.01 15.92 -21.65
CA SER A 118 17.01 16.89 -22.13
C SER A 118 16.13 16.37 -23.28
N GLY A 119 16.20 15.09 -23.63
CA GLY A 119 15.69 14.51 -24.88
C GLY A 119 14.17 14.61 -25.11
N ARG A 120 13.38 15.15 -24.18
CA ARG A 120 11.94 15.38 -24.36
C ARG A 120 11.53 16.80 -23.94
N GLU A 121 10.98 17.53 -24.91
CA GLU A 121 10.35 18.86 -24.75
C GLU A 121 9.00 18.82 -23.99
N ALA A 122 8.55 17.67 -23.48
CA ALA A 122 7.17 17.47 -23.03
C ALA A 122 6.99 16.45 -21.90
N ILE A 123 7.93 16.38 -20.95
CA ILE A 123 7.68 15.70 -19.67
C ILE A 123 7.51 16.81 -18.64
N ASP A 124 6.44 16.72 -17.84
CA ASP A 124 6.23 17.63 -16.73
C ASP A 124 7.43 17.47 -15.78
N VAL A 125 8.16 18.57 -15.65
CA VAL A 125 9.29 18.71 -14.74
C VAL A 125 8.78 19.41 -13.49
N PHE A 126 9.25 18.95 -12.35
CA PHE A 126 8.84 19.46 -11.04
C PHE A 126 9.97 20.31 -10.46
N GLU A 127 9.59 21.47 -9.95
CA GLU A 127 10.50 22.36 -9.24
C GLU A 127 10.98 21.67 -7.95
N VAL A 128 12.29 21.76 -7.68
CA VAL A 128 12.90 21.10 -6.51
C VAL A 128 12.24 21.55 -5.21
N ASP A 129 11.94 22.85 -5.07
CA ASP A 129 11.32 23.39 -3.85
C ASP A 129 9.91 22.84 -3.63
N GLU A 130 9.15 22.57 -4.69
CA GLU A 130 7.83 21.94 -4.57
C GLU A 130 7.94 20.49 -4.11
N LEU A 131 8.88 19.73 -4.70
CA LEU A 131 9.10 18.34 -4.30
C LEU A 131 9.63 18.23 -2.86
N LEU A 132 10.51 19.14 -2.44
CA LEU A 132 10.99 19.17 -1.05
C LEU A 132 9.86 19.51 -0.07
N HIS A 133 8.90 20.35 -0.48
CA HIS A 133 7.69 20.57 0.31
C HIS A 133 6.83 19.31 0.40
N ASP A 134 6.63 18.60 -0.71
CA ASP A 134 5.89 17.33 -0.74
C ASP A 134 6.58 16.27 0.16
N VAL A 135 7.92 16.22 0.19
CA VAL A 135 8.70 15.39 1.11
C VAL A 135 8.46 15.77 2.58
N ASP A 136 8.43 17.06 2.93
CA ASP A 136 8.15 17.50 4.30
C ASP A 136 6.73 17.10 4.76
N VAL A 137 5.75 17.20 3.85
CA VAL A 137 4.39 16.70 4.09
C VAL A 137 4.42 15.20 4.33
N ARG A 138 5.11 14.45 3.46
CA ARG A 138 5.26 12.99 3.55
C ARG A 138 5.91 12.56 4.88
N THR A 139 6.90 13.29 5.37
CA THR A 139 7.54 13.03 6.66
C THR A 139 6.55 13.21 7.82
N GLU A 140 5.71 14.24 7.79
CA GLU A 140 4.69 14.48 8.81
C GLU A 140 3.55 13.45 8.76
N GLU A 141 3.19 12.98 7.56
CA GLU A 141 2.23 11.88 7.38
C GLU A 141 2.79 10.58 7.99
N TRP A 142 4.03 10.23 7.68
CA TRP A 142 4.71 9.10 8.30
C TRP A 142 4.73 9.21 9.83
N ARG A 143 5.01 10.40 10.37
CA ARG A 143 5.00 10.63 11.82
C ARG A 143 3.66 10.26 12.45
N LYS A 144 2.54 10.60 11.81
CA LYS A 144 1.19 10.25 12.28
C LYS A 144 0.92 8.75 12.14
N ILE A 145 1.26 8.16 11.00
CA ILE A 145 1.12 6.71 10.77
C ILE A 145 1.87 5.93 11.85
N ARG A 146 3.07 6.38 12.25
CA ARG A 146 3.89 5.76 13.30
C ARG A 146 3.24 5.75 14.68
N GLU A 147 2.22 6.58 14.94
CA GLU A 147 1.44 6.53 16.18
C GLU A 147 0.55 5.28 16.24
N VAL A 148 0.12 4.77 15.07
CA VAL A 148 -0.76 3.60 14.92
C VAL A 148 0.02 2.34 14.51
N VAL A 149 1.03 2.52 13.66
CA VAL A 149 1.88 1.47 13.07
C VAL A 149 3.35 1.76 13.45
N PRO A 150 3.79 1.38 14.66
CA PRO A 150 5.10 1.80 15.17
C PRO A 150 6.28 1.32 14.34
N ALA A 151 6.18 0.11 13.75
CA ALA A 151 7.23 -0.47 12.92
C ALA A 151 6.66 -1.22 11.71
N ASN A 152 7.33 -1.11 10.56
CA ASN A 152 6.87 -1.69 9.28
C ASN A 152 6.97 -3.22 9.24
N ASP A 153 7.77 -3.81 10.13
CA ASP A 153 7.94 -5.26 10.32
C ASP A 153 6.94 -5.84 11.35
N THR A 154 6.13 -4.99 11.99
CA THR A 154 5.05 -5.44 12.87
C THR A 154 4.05 -6.26 12.05
N VAL A 155 3.82 -7.49 12.49
CA VAL A 155 2.85 -8.38 11.85
C VAL A 155 1.45 -8.05 12.36
N TYR A 156 0.49 -7.90 11.46
CA TYR A 156 -0.90 -7.62 11.78
C TYR A 156 -1.78 -8.83 11.45
N GLN A 157 -2.91 -8.94 12.16
CA GLN A 157 -3.92 -9.95 11.94
C GLN A 157 -5.32 -9.33 11.94
N LEU A 158 -6.24 -9.95 11.20
CA LEU A 158 -7.66 -9.57 11.21
C LEU A 158 -8.26 -9.84 12.58
N VAL A 159 -9.12 -8.93 13.02
CA VAL A 159 -9.93 -9.12 14.23
C VAL A 159 -11.04 -10.15 13.91
N PRO A 160 -11.25 -11.19 14.74
CA PRO A 160 -12.21 -12.26 14.47
C PRO A 160 -13.68 -11.84 14.65
N SER A 161 -13.93 -10.65 15.19
CA SER A 161 -15.26 -10.10 15.40
C SER A 161 -15.25 -8.62 15.05
N LEU A 162 -16.19 -8.22 14.20
CA LEU A 162 -16.31 -6.82 13.81
C LEU A 162 -16.68 -5.96 15.02
N PRO A 163 -16.24 -4.69 15.07
CA PRO A 163 -16.68 -3.76 16.10
C PRO A 163 -18.22 -3.67 16.14
N GLY A 164 -18.80 -3.58 17.34
CA GLY A 164 -20.27 -3.65 17.51
C GLY A 164 -21.09 -2.55 16.82
N HIS A 165 -20.44 -1.54 16.25
CA HIS A 165 -21.06 -0.49 15.44
C HIS A 165 -21.02 -0.77 13.92
N THR A 166 -20.40 -1.88 13.49
CA THR A 166 -20.19 -2.25 12.09
C THR A 166 -20.87 -3.58 11.81
N ALA A 167 -21.96 -3.56 11.02
CA ALA A 167 -22.75 -4.75 10.69
C ALA A 167 -22.24 -5.51 9.46
N ASP A 168 -21.70 -4.80 8.47
CA ASP A 168 -21.12 -5.35 7.26
C ASP A 168 -19.83 -4.62 6.87
N VAL A 169 -18.88 -5.35 6.29
CA VAL A 169 -17.66 -4.80 5.68
C VAL A 169 -17.74 -5.04 4.18
N ARG A 170 -17.55 -3.98 3.39
CA ARG A 170 -17.47 -4.07 1.93
C ARG A 170 -16.03 -3.89 1.50
N LEU A 171 -15.51 -4.91 0.84
CA LEU A 171 -14.14 -4.94 0.36
C LEU A 171 -14.14 -4.75 -1.16
N SER A 172 -13.36 -3.77 -1.65
CA SER A 172 -13.00 -3.72 -3.05
C SER A 172 -12.00 -4.85 -3.38
N ALA A 173 -11.78 -5.15 -4.66
CA ALA A 173 -10.81 -6.17 -5.06
C ALA A 173 -9.38 -5.87 -4.55
N PRO A 174 -8.86 -4.63 -4.60
CA PRO A 174 -7.55 -4.33 -4.03
C PRO A 174 -7.51 -4.48 -2.50
N LEU A 175 -8.59 -4.08 -1.81
CA LEU A 175 -8.66 -4.24 -0.36
C LEU A 175 -8.75 -5.72 0.04
N TRP A 176 -9.41 -6.55 -0.78
CA TRP A 176 -9.42 -8.00 -0.61
C TRP A 176 -8.02 -8.61 -0.73
N ALA A 177 -7.23 -8.19 -1.72
CA ALA A 177 -5.86 -8.66 -1.89
C ALA A 177 -5.00 -8.33 -0.66
N LEU A 178 -5.13 -7.12 -0.12
CA LEU A 178 -4.46 -6.70 1.10
C LEU A 178 -4.89 -7.54 2.31
N VAL A 179 -6.19 -7.73 2.51
CA VAL A 179 -6.75 -8.55 3.59
C VAL A 179 -6.28 -9.99 3.49
N ALA A 180 -6.19 -10.56 2.28
CA ALA A 180 -5.69 -11.91 2.06
C ALA A 180 -4.19 -12.04 2.38
N ALA A 181 -3.39 -11.05 2.00
CA ALA A 181 -1.96 -11.01 2.32
C ALA A 181 -1.72 -10.83 3.84
N LEU A 182 -2.53 -10.02 4.53
CA LEU A 182 -2.49 -9.89 5.99
C LEU A 182 -2.98 -11.14 6.72
N GLY A 183 -4.02 -11.81 6.22
CA GLY A 183 -4.55 -13.05 6.78
C GLY A 183 -3.53 -14.19 6.83
N ALA A 184 -2.47 -14.13 6.01
CA ALA A 184 -1.33 -15.04 6.05
C ALA A 184 -0.29 -14.68 7.13
N GLY A 185 -0.47 -13.59 7.89
CA GLY A 185 0.47 -13.09 8.90
C GLY A 185 1.50 -12.11 8.34
N GLY A 186 1.05 -11.07 7.65
CA GLY A 186 1.92 -10.09 6.97
C GLY A 186 2.23 -8.81 7.78
N SER A 187 3.35 -8.17 7.45
CA SER A 187 3.73 -6.83 7.90
C SER A 187 3.55 -5.79 6.78
N VAL A 188 3.72 -4.50 7.07
CA VAL A 188 3.68 -3.43 6.04
C VAL A 188 4.69 -3.68 4.93
N THR A 189 5.93 -4.03 5.28
CA THR A 189 6.98 -4.34 4.29
C THR A 189 6.59 -5.53 3.41
N ALA A 190 6.06 -6.61 4.00
CA ALA A 190 5.62 -7.77 3.22
C ALA A 190 4.44 -7.44 2.29
N LEU A 191 3.53 -6.56 2.73
CA LEU A 191 2.44 -6.07 1.90
C LEU A 191 2.95 -5.24 0.72
N ALA A 192 3.82 -4.27 0.97
CA ALA A 192 4.42 -3.43 -0.05
C ALA A 192 5.11 -4.29 -1.14
N ASP A 193 5.91 -5.27 -0.71
CA ASP A 193 6.61 -6.20 -1.61
C ASP A 193 5.68 -7.11 -2.43
N SER A 194 4.62 -7.62 -1.80
CA SER A 194 3.70 -8.58 -2.44
C SER A 194 2.78 -7.90 -3.45
N LEU A 195 2.44 -6.65 -3.18
CA LEU A 195 1.49 -5.88 -3.97
C LEU A 195 2.17 -4.88 -4.92
N ASP A 196 3.50 -4.79 -4.90
CA ASP A 196 4.34 -3.95 -5.76
C ASP A 196 4.04 -2.45 -5.60
N VAL A 197 4.01 -1.99 -4.35
CA VAL A 197 3.71 -0.60 -3.99
C VAL A 197 4.67 -0.05 -2.95
N TYR A 198 4.71 1.27 -2.80
CA TYR A 198 5.53 1.91 -1.78
C TYR A 198 5.07 1.57 -0.35
N GLU A 199 6.02 1.46 0.57
CA GLU A 199 5.74 1.12 1.97
C GLU A 199 4.80 2.13 2.63
N PHE A 200 4.87 3.41 2.25
CA PHE A 200 3.99 4.45 2.76
C PHE A 200 2.52 4.13 2.50
N HIS A 201 2.20 3.83 1.26
CA HIS A 201 0.86 3.46 0.82
C HIS A 201 0.31 2.22 1.54
N ALA A 202 1.16 1.20 1.71
CA ALA A 202 0.80 0.03 2.51
C ALA A 202 0.56 0.40 3.99
N ALA A 203 1.40 1.27 4.55
CA ALA A 203 1.30 1.70 5.95
C ALA A 203 0.03 2.53 6.22
N VAL A 204 -0.32 3.45 5.32
CA VAL A 204 -1.60 4.21 5.36
C VAL A 204 -2.76 3.23 5.46
N LYS A 205 -2.79 2.22 4.59
CA LYS A 205 -3.91 1.29 4.55
C LYS A 205 -3.99 0.37 5.77
N VAL A 206 -2.84 -0.04 6.31
CA VAL A 206 -2.80 -0.76 7.58
C VAL A 206 -3.27 0.14 8.72
N ALA A 207 -2.84 1.41 8.77
CA ALA A 207 -3.27 2.36 9.80
C ALA A 207 -4.79 2.58 9.77
N ASP A 208 -5.39 2.85 8.60
CA ASP A 208 -6.84 2.97 8.42
C ASP A 208 -7.58 1.77 9.03
N LEU A 209 -7.14 0.56 8.69
CA LEU A 209 -7.78 -0.68 9.13
C LEU A 209 -7.59 -0.95 10.62
N VAL A 210 -6.48 -0.51 11.22
CA VAL A 210 -6.27 -0.57 12.68
C VAL A 210 -7.19 0.43 13.38
N GLU A 211 -7.30 1.66 12.88
CA GLU A 211 -8.19 2.69 13.44
C GLU A 211 -9.68 2.31 13.32
N GLU A 212 -10.06 1.66 12.22
CA GLU A 212 -11.39 1.07 12.03
C GLU A 212 -11.64 -0.18 12.90
N GLY A 213 -10.62 -0.67 13.61
CA GLY A 213 -10.72 -1.85 14.48
C GLY A 213 -10.83 -3.17 13.72
N LEU A 214 -10.41 -3.21 12.45
CA LEU A 214 -10.41 -4.40 11.60
C LEU A 214 -9.10 -5.18 11.67
N LEU A 215 -8.01 -4.52 12.06
CA LEU A 215 -6.69 -5.11 12.29
C LEU A 215 -6.18 -4.87 13.71
N GLN A 216 -5.33 -5.79 14.18
CA GLN A 216 -4.57 -5.66 15.41
C GLN A 216 -3.17 -6.29 15.27
N PRO A 217 -2.16 -5.90 16.06
CA PRO A 217 -0.87 -6.58 16.09
C PRO A 217 -1.02 -8.07 16.45
N ALA A 218 -0.30 -8.94 15.74
CA ALA A 218 -0.31 -10.37 16.00
C ALA A 218 0.31 -10.68 17.37
N GLY A 219 -0.41 -11.45 18.20
CA GLY A 219 -0.01 -11.80 19.57
C GLY A 219 -0.75 -11.07 20.68
N ASP A 220 -1.60 -10.08 20.37
CA ASP A 220 -2.36 -9.31 21.37
C ASP A 220 -3.74 -9.93 21.72
N TRP A 221 -4.08 -11.09 21.14
CA TRP A 221 -5.34 -11.80 21.41
C TRP A 221 -5.51 -12.21 22.88
N ALA A 222 -4.42 -12.39 23.63
CA ALA A 222 -4.46 -12.73 25.04
C ALA A 222 -4.87 -11.55 25.95
N ASN A 223 -4.84 -10.31 25.44
CA ASN A 223 -5.25 -9.11 26.19
C ASN A 223 -6.67 -8.64 25.84
N SER A 224 -7.23 -9.05 24.70
CA SER A 224 -8.57 -8.59 24.28
C SER A 224 -9.71 -9.29 25.06
N GLU A 225 -9.50 -10.52 25.55
CA GLU A 225 -10.47 -11.19 26.44
C GLU A 225 -10.64 -10.47 27.79
N LEU A 226 -9.65 -9.69 28.25
CA LEU A 226 -9.75 -8.93 29.51
C LEU A 226 -10.53 -7.61 29.40
N ASN A 227 -10.75 -7.09 28.19
CA ASN A 227 -11.53 -5.87 27.96
C ASN A 227 -12.93 -6.16 27.38
N ALA A 228 -13.15 -7.33 26.77
CA ALA A 228 -14.48 -7.75 26.38
C ALA A 228 -15.35 -7.95 27.64
N ASP A 229 -14.91 -8.74 28.62
CA ASP A 229 -15.70 -9.06 29.82
C ASP A 229 -16.09 -7.83 30.67
N ALA A 230 -15.29 -6.75 30.64
CA ALA A 230 -15.60 -5.52 31.37
C ALA A 230 -16.74 -4.69 30.75
N ALA A 231 -17.04 -4.88 29.46
CA ALA A 231 -18.09 -4.14 28.75
C ALA A 231 -19.46 -4.83 28.76
N TRP A 232 -19.52 -6.15 29.03
CA TRP A 232 -20.78 -6.91 29.07
C TRP A 232 -21.49 -6.84 30.43
N ASP A 233 -20.79 -6.47 31.51
CA ASP A 233 -21.37 -6.43 32.87
C ASP A 233 -22.28 -5.22 33.14
N GLU A 234 -22.24 -4.17 32.30
CA GLU A 234 -23.07 -2.96 32.50
C GLU A 234 -24.33 -2.92 31.61
N ALA A 235 -24.52 -3.88 30.70
CA ALA A 235 -25.65 -3.90 29.75
C ALA A 235 -26.45 -5.22 29.72
N ALA A 236 -26.25 -6.12 30.67
CA ALA A 236 -27.10 -7.30 30.85
C ALA A 236 -28.45 -6.89 31.47
N ASP A 237 -29.32 -6.31 30.65
CA ASP A 237 -30.76 -6.25 30.92
C ASP A 237 -31.34 -7.67 30.82
N ASP A 238 -31.99 -8.14 31.88
CA ASP A 238 -32.67 -9.45 32.00
C ASP A 238 -33.57 -9.75 30.77
N SER A 239 -34.02 -8.71 30.06
CA SER A 239 -34.81 -8.84 28.83
C SER A 239 -34.09 -9.51 27.65
N ALA A 240 -32.75 -9.48 27.55
CA ALA A 240 -32.04 -10.08 26.41
C ALA A 240 -31.92 -11.61 26.54
N ALA A 241 -31.70 -12.11 27.76
CA ALA A 241 -31.66 -13.53 28.05
C ALA A 241 -33.03 -14.21 27.86
N ASP A 242 -34.12 -13.50 28.18
CA ASP A 242 -35.48 -14.02 27.96
C ASP A 242 -35.86 -14.06 26.46
N ARG A 243 -35.41 -13.09 25.65
CA ARG A 243 -35.60 -13.12 24.19
C ARG A 243 -34.82 -14.25 23.52
N LEU A 244 -33.63 -14.57 24.02
CA LEU A 244 -32.84 -15.71 23.52
C LEU A 244 -33.46 -17.06 23.88
N ARG A 245 -34.07 -17.20 25.07
CA ARG A 245 -34.83 -18.42 25.42
C ARG A 245 -36.06 -18.59 24.52
N GLU A 246 -36.79 -17.51 24.25
CA GLU A 246 -37.96 -17.52 23.36
C GLU A 246 -37.59 -17.91 21.92
N LEU A 247 -36.43 -17.49 21.42
CA LEU A 247 -35.93 -17.83 20.08
C LEU A 247 -35.40 -19.28 19.96
N VAL A 248 -34.82 -19.83 21.03
CA VAL A 248 -34.32 -21.21 21.07
C VAL A 248 -35.49 -22.20 21.20
N ASP A 249 -36.50 -21.88 22.00
CA ASP A 249 -37.71 -22.70 22.14
C ASP A 249 -38.54 -22.78 20.84
N ASP A 250 -38.47 -21.75 19.98
CA ASP A 250 -39.11 -21.74 18.65
C ASP A 250 -38.32 -22.60 17.62
N TRP A 251 -37.02 -22.80 17.83
CA TRP A 251 -36.15 -23.57 16.93
C TRP A 251 -36.16 -25.09 17.21
N GLU A 252 -36.46 -25.50 18.44
CA GLU A 252 -36.68 -26.92 18.79
C GLU A 252 -38.06 -27.46 18.33
N ALA A 253 -38.92 -26.60 17.76
CA ALA A 253 -40.21 -26.98 17.17
C ALA A 253 -40.15 -27.29 15.66
N VAL A 254 -38.95 -27.36 15.07
CA VAL A 254 -38.79 -27.83 13.69
C VAL A 254 -38.91 -29.36 13.67
N ASP A 255 -40.06 -29.84 13.20
CA ASP A 255 -40.42 -31.27 13.07
C ASP A 255 -39.27 -32.12 12.49
N GLU A 256 -39.17 -33.38 12.98
CA GLU A 256 -38.24 -34.38 12.44
C GLU A 256 -38.30 -34.42 10.90
N PRO A 257 -37.15 -34.58 10.21
CA PRO A 257 -37.11 -34.51 8.74
C PRO A 257 -38.10 -35.51 8.13
N THR A 258 -39.03 -35.02 7.33
CA THR A 258 -39.98 -35.88 6.61
C THR A 258 -39.26 -36.81 5.63
N ASP A 259 -39.83 -37.99 5.37
CA ASP A 259 -39.31 -38.99 4.40
C ASP A 259 -38.97 -38.39 3.02
N GLN A 260 -39.60 -37.26 2.67
CA GLN A 260 -39.35 -36.49 1.45
C GLN A 260 -37.94 -35.85 1.43
N TRP A 261 -37.45 -35.36 2.57
CA TRP A 261 -36.11 -34.75 2.69
C TRP A 261 -34.98 -35.79 2.59
N GLN A 262 -35.22 -37.01 3.09
CA GLN A 262 -34.25 -38.11 2.92
C GLN A 262 -34.14 -38.53 1.45
N ALA A 263 -35.27 -38.59 0.74
CA ALA A 263 -35.27 -38.89 -0.69
C ALA A 263 -34.58 -37.81 -1.54
N ASP A 264 -34.76 -36.53 -1.18
CA ASP A 264 -34.10 -35.41 -1.85
C ASP A 264 -32.58 -35.37 -1.58
N LEU A 265 -32.12 -35.77 -0.39
CA LEU A 265 -30.70 -35.93 -0.06
C LEU A 265 -30.05 -37.13 -0.78
N GLU A 266 -30.77 -38.25 -0.93
CA GLU A 266 -30.29 -39.41 -1.71
C GLU A 266 -30.24 -39.11 -3.22
N ALA A 267 -31.14 -38.28 -3.74
CA ALA A 267 -31.14 -37.83 -5.12
C ALA A 267 -30.02 -36.81 -5.43
N LEU A 268 -29.49 -36.14 -4.40
CA LEU A 268 -28.34 -35.23 -4.48
C LEU A 268 -26.99 -35.93 -4.31
N ALA A 269 -26.93 -37.26 -4.36
CA ALA A 269 -25.67 -37.99 -4.44
C ALA A 269 -24.85 -37.50 -5.65
N GLU A 270 -23.85 -36.67 -5.35
CA GLU A 270 -23.06 -35.90 -6.30
C GLU A 270 -22.36 -36.81 -7.33
N PRO A 271 -22.13 -36.35 -8.58
CA PRO A 271 -21.12 -36.98 -9.43
C PRO A 271 -19.79 -36.93 -8.68
N GLU A 272 -19.00 -38.01 -8.71
CA GLU A 272 -17.68 -38.11 -8.06
C GLU A 272 -16.83 -36.86 -8.36
N VAL A 273 -16.84 -35.87 -7.46
CA VAL A 273 -15.91 -34.75 -7.51
C VAL A 273 -14.57 -35.33 -7.09
N PRO A 274 -13.52 -35.28 -7.93
CA PRO A 274 -12.23 -35.80 -7.54
C PRO A 274 -11.78 -35.09 -6.27
N ARG A 275 -11.55 -35.88 -5.20
CA ARG A 275 -10.98 -35.40 -3.95
C ARG A 275 -9.63 -34.74 -4.25
N VAL A 276 -9.61 -33.41 -4.21
CA VAL A 276 -8.37 -32.65 -4.10
C VAL A 276 -7.90 -32.85 -2.67
N GLU A 277 -6.77 -33.54 -2.47
CA GLU A 277 -6.18 -33.64 -1.15
C GLU A 277 -5.79 -32.23 -0.67
N PRO A 278 -6.14 -31.83 0.57
CA PRO A 278 -5.73 -30.54 1.10
C PRO A 278 -4.21 -30.50 1.14
N THR A 279 -3.64 -29.63 0.31
CA THR A 279 -2.20 -29.41 0.26
C THR A 279 -1.81 -28.75 1.58
N THR A 280 -0.81 -29.31 2.27
CA THR A 280 -0.23 -28.74 3.51
C THR A 280 0.80 -27.66 3.22
N GLU A 281 0.94 -27.28 1.96
CA GLU A 281 1.81 -26.19 1.53
C GLU A 281 1.13 -24.85 1.87
N PRO A 282 1.83 -23.89 2.51
CA PRO A 282 1.28 -22.57 2.74
C PRO A 282 0.86 -21.96 1.40
N VAL A 283 -0.36 -21.45 1.34
CA VAL A 283 -0.79 -20.63 0.20
C VAL A 283 0.13 -19.41 0.16
N THR A 284 1.03 -19.41 -0.82
CA THR A 284 1.93 -18.29 -1.06
C THR A 284 1.33 -17.47 -2.19
N PHE A 285 0.89 -16.26 -1.88
CA PHE A 285 0.54 -15.28 -2.91
C PHE A 285 1.82 -14.97 -3.70
N SER A 286 1.78 -15.23 -5.00
CA SER A 286 2.86 -14.94 -5.93
C SER A 286 2.63 -13.57 -6.55
N LYS A 287 3.72 -12.89 -6.94
CA LYS A 287 3.71 -11.62 -7.70
C LYS A 287 2.92 -11.66 -9.03
N GLN A 288 2.45 -12.85 -9.42
CA GLN A 288 1.71 -13.12 -10.66
C GLN A 288 0.20 -13.24 -10.42
N ASP A 289 -0.27 -13.25 -9.18
CA ASP A 289 -1.67 -13.50 -8.83
C ASP A 289 -2.54 -12.25 -8.93
N LEU A 290 -1.92 -11.06 -8.94
CA LEU A 290 -2.60 -9.79 -9.21
C LEU A 290 -2.48 -9.43 -10.69
N SER A 291 -3.64 -9.22 -11.31
CA SER A 291 -3.72 -8.60 -12.61
C SER A 291 -3.09 -7.21 -12.58
N ARG A 292 -2.70 -6.71 -13.75
CA ARG A 292 -2.12 -5.37 -13.88
C ARG A 292 -3.10 -4.28 -13.40
N GLU A 293 -4.38 -4.50 -13.59
CA GLU A 293 -5.46 -3.58 -13.21
C GLU A 293 -5.58 -3.44 -11.68
N GLU A 294 -5.42 -4.55 -10.95
CA GLU A 294 -5.50 -4.56 -9.49
C GLU A 294 -4.31 -3.85 -8.82
N ARG A 295 -3.11 -3.89 -9.43
CA ARG A 295 -1.93 -3.16 -8.94
C ARG A 295 -2.05 -1.65 -9.12
N ASP A 296 -2.48 -1.21 -10.31
CA ASP A 296 -2.66 0.22 -10.59
C ASP A 296 -3.83 0.82 -9.77
N GLU A 297 -4.89 0.04 -9.51
CA GLU A 297 -5.99 0.43 -8.61
C GLU A 297 -5.49 0.56 -7.15
N MET A 298 -4.55 -0.28 -6.74
CA MET A 298 -3.97 -0.21 -5.41
C MET A 298 -3.17 1.07 -5.22
N ILE A 299 -2.21 1.38 -6.12
CA ILE A 299 -1.40 2.62 -6.07
C ILE A 299 -2.29 3.86 -5.91
N ARG A 300 -3.43 3.88 -6.61
CA ARG A 300 -4.42 4.98 -6.56
C ARG A 300 -5.22 5.06 -5.27
N ASN A 301 -5.78 3.94 -4.78
CA ASN A 301 -6.56 3.93 -3.54
C ASN A 301 -5.72 4.25 -2.29
N MET A 302 -4.39 4.15 -2.40
CA MET A 302 -3.48 4.46 -1.30
C MET A 302 -2.89 5.87 -1.34
N GLY A 303 -3.13 6.64 -2.41
CA GLY A 303 -2.78 8.07 -2.52
C GLY A 303 -3.92 9.04 -2.15
N ARG A 304 -5.15 8.55 -1.94
CA ARG A 304 -6.29 9.36 -1.47
C ARG A 304 -6.73 8.95 -0.07
N GLY A 305 -6.09 9.58 0.90
CA GLY A 305 -6.46 9.64 2.31
C GLY A 305 -5.27 10.30 3.01
N ILE A 306 -5.39 11.46 3.63
CA ILE A 306 -6.08 11.64 4.91
C ILE A 306 -6.27 13.17 5.11
N PHE A 307 -7.34 13.59 5.79
CA PHE A 307 -7.79 14.96 6.11
C PHE A 307 -8.75 15.63 5.09
N PRO A 308 -10.04 15.84 5.45
CA PRO A 308 -10.81 16.91 4.82
C PRO A 308 -10.22 18.26 5.23
N SER A 309 -10.33 19.26 4.34
CA SER A 309 -10.09 20.67 4.67
C SER A 309 -10.94 21.15 5.84
#